data_AF-A0A963FWH5-F1
#
_entry.id   AF-A0A963FWH5-F1
#
_cell.length_a   1.000
_cell.length_b   1.000
_cell.length_c   1.000
_cell.angle_alpha   90.00
_cell.angle_beta   90.00
_cell.angle_gamma   90.00
#
_symmetry.space_group_name_H-M   'P 1'
#
loop_
_entity.id
_entity.type
_entity.pdbx_description
1 polymer ?
#
loop_
_entity_poly.entity_id
_entity_poly.type
_entity_poly.pdbx_seq_one_letter_code
_entity_poly.pdbx_strand_id
1 'polypeptide(L)' 'MTDNWPALAADYPDLAHIPPALRHAARVRVFAAGETVFRQGDRPKAMFRVLEGEVRLLRRSRDGAETVLQRSRGG' A
#
# COMPACT_ATOMS: atom_id res chain seq x y z
N MET A 1 -3.22 -6.77 15.45
CA MET A 1 -4.47 -6.29 14.83
C MET A 1 -4.95 -7.29 13.78
N THR A 2 -5.41 -8.47 14.20
CA THR A 2 -6.09 -9.43 13.30
C THR A 2 -7.61 -9.27 13.33
N ASP A 3 -8.16 -8.57 14.33
CA ASP A 3 -9.58 -8.69 14.67
C ASP A 3 -10.45 -7.51 14.19
N ASN A 4 -9.85 -6.47 13.57
CA ASN A 4 -10.58 -5.28 13.12
C ASN A 4 -11.00 -5.30 11.64
N TRP A 5 -11.00 -6.48 11.01
CA TRP A 5 -11.38 -6.59 9.60
C TRP A 5 -12.79 -6.07 9.29
N PRO A 6 -13.82 -6.32 10.12
CA PRO A 6 -15.16 -5.80 9.86
C PRO A 6 -15.21 -4.28 9.79
N ALA A 7 -14.49 -3.55 10.66
CA ALA A 7 -14.43 -2.09 10.60
C ALA A 7 -13.70 -1.62 9.33
N LEU A 8 -12.58 -2.26 8.98
CA LEU A 8 -11.86 -1.95 7.73
C LEU A 8 -12.75 -2.18 6.50
N ALA A 9 -13.57 -3.22 6.47
CA ALA A 9 -14.49 -3.47 5.35
C ALA A 9 -15.68 -2.48 5.32
N ALA A 10 -16.06 -1.91 6.46
CA ALA A 10 -17.07 -0.86 6.52
C ALA A 10 -16.55 0.47 5.97
N ASP A 11 -15.32 0.85 6.33
CA ASP A 11 -14.67 2.07 5.85
C ASP A 11 -14.19 1.94 4.39
N TYR A 12 -13.81 0.72 3.98
CA TYR A 12 -13.28 0.42 2.65
C TYR A 12 -14.01 -0.80 2.05
N PRO A 13 -15.15 -0.61 1.36
CA PRO A 13 -15.97 -1.71 0.84
C PRO A 13 -15.24 -2.65 -0.12
N ASP A 14 -14.20 -2.18 -0.83
CA ASP A 14 -13.36 -3.03 -1.69
C ASP A 14 -12.66 -4.15 -0.90
N LEU A 15 -12.41 -3.94 0.40
CA LEU A 15 -11.81 -4.94 1.27
C LEU A 15 -12.78 -6.08 1.64
N ALA A 16 -14.10 -5.91 1.46
CA ALA A 16 -15.06 -6.98 1.76
C ALA A 16 -14.81 -8.25 0.93
N HIS A 17 -14.25 -8.08 -0.28
CA HIS A 17 -14.00 -9.17 -1.23
C HIS A 17 -12.66 -9.90 -1.02
N ILE A 18 -11.81 -9.45 -0.09
CA ILE A 18 -10.51 -10.08 0.14
C ILE A 18 -10.70 -11.46 0.79
N PRO A 19 -10.16 -12.56 0.22
CA PRO A 19 -10.31 -13.90 0.76
C PRO A 19 -9.82 -14.03 2.21
N PRO A 20 -10.47 -14.88 3.04
CA PRO A 20 -10.10 -15.06 4.45
C PRO A 20 -8.61 -15.28 4.68
N ALA A 21 -7.95 -16.10 3.87
CA ALA A 21 -6.52 -16.38 4.01
C ALA A 21 -5.66 -15.12 3.90
N LEU A 22 -5.99 -14.21 2.98
CA LEU A 22 -5.29 -12.94 2.81
C LEU A 22 -5.60 -11.96 3.95
N ARG A 23 -6.82 -11.97 4.49
CA ARG A 23 -7.20 -11.16 5.66
C ARG A 23 -6.35 -11.52 6.88
N HIS A 24 -6.19 -12.82 7.14
CA HIS A 24 -5.37 -13.31 8.26
C HIS A 24 -3.87 -13.01 8.08
N ALA A 25 -3.39 -12.94 6.83
CA ALA A 25 -2.01 -12.61 6.51
C ALA A 25 -1.73 -11.09 6.48
N ALA A 26 -2.76 -10.25 6.30
CA ALA A 26 -2.62 -8.81 6.19
C ALA A 26 -2.08 -8.19 7.48
N ARG A 27 -1.24 -7.16 7.33
CA ARG A 27 -0.66 -6.40 8.43
C ARG A 27 -0.73 -4.91 8.11
N VAL A 28 -1.20 -4.11 9.07
CA VAL A 28 -1.12 -2.65 8.98
C VAL A 28 0.34 -2.23 9.10
N ARG A 29 0.78 -1.34 8.22
CA ARG A 29 2.10 -0.71 8.27
C ARG A 29 1.94 0.79 8.18
N VAL A 30 2.69 1.49 9.00
CA VAL A 30 2.74 2.96 9.03
C VAL A 30 4.10 3.37 8.47
N PHE A 31 4.11 4.42 7.67
CA PHE A 31 5.31 4.98 7.04
C PHE A 31 5.34 6.49 7.27
N ALA A 32 6.53 7.05 7.47
CA ALA A 32 6.71 8.49 7.52
C ALA A 32 6.68 9.11 6.11
N ALA A 33 6.39 10.41 6.02
CA ALA A 33 6.51 11.14 4.76
C ALA A 33 7.95 11.06 4.22
N GLY A 34 8.10 10.66 2.95
CA GLY A 34 9.39 10.44 2.31
C GLY A 34 10.01 9.06 2.57
N GLU A 35 9.41 8.23 3.43
CA GLU A 35 9.87 6.87 3.65
C GLU A 35 9.60 5.99 2.41
N THR A 36 10.57 5.14 2.07
CA THR A 36 10.47 4.23 0.92
C THR A 36 9.72 2.95 1.30
N VAL A 37 8.58 2.69 0.64
CA VAL A 37 7.80 1.44 0.84
C VAL A 37 8.53 0.22 0.27
N PHE A 38 9.02 0.33 -0.97
CA PHE A 38 9.87 -0.66 -1.65
C PHE A 38 10.67 0.02 -2.77
N ARG A 39 11.71 -0.65 -3.29
CA ARG A 39 12.53 -0.15 -4.40
C ARG A 39 12.29 -0.93 -5.67
N GLN A 40 12.51 -0.27 -6.82
CA GLN A 40 12.50 -0.95 -8.11
C GLN A 40 13.59 -2.05 -8.14
N GLY A 41 13.21 -3.25 -8.58
CA GLY A 41 14.09 -4.42 -8.60
C GLY A 41 13.99 -5.29 -7.36
N ASP A 42 13.34 -4.83 -6.28
CA ASP A 42 13.07 -5.68 -5.12
C ASP A 42 12.16 -6.84 -5.54
N ARG A 43 12.43 -8.04 -5.01
CA ARG A 43 11.52 -9.18 -5.17
C ARG A 43 10.14 -8.81 -4.58
N PRO A 44 9.03 -8.95 -5.33
CA PRO A 44 7.70 -8.69 -4.78
C PRO A 44 7.44 -9.53 -3.52
N LYS A 45 7.04 -8.86 -2.43
CA LYS A 45 6.76 -9.53 -1.14
C LYS A 45 5.29 -9.49 -0.75
N ALA A 46 4.57 -8.44 -1.16
CA ALA A 46 3.18 -8.22 -0.79
C ALA A 46 2.53 -7.23 -1.76
N MET A 47 1.20 -7.24 -1.80
CA MET A 47 0.40 -6.14 -2.32
C MET A 47 0.07 -5.17 -1.18
N PHE A 48 -0.06 -3.88 -1.51
CA PHE A 48 -0.38 -2.83 -0.56
C PHE A 48 -1.69 -2.13 -0.96
N ARG A 49 -2.53 -1.85 0.03
CA ARG A 49 -3.64 -0.89 -0.07
C ARG A 49 -3.29 0.29 0.82
N VAL A 50 -3.40 1.50 0.27
CA VAL A 50 -3.26 2.73 1.05
C VAL A 50 -4.58 2.95 1.78
N LEU A 51 -4.54 2.95 3.12
CA LEU A 51 -5.72 3.24 3.95
C LEU A 51 -5.86 4.75 4.17
N GLU A 52 -4.73 5.42 4.42
CA GLU A 52 -4.63 6.86 4.67
C GLU A 52 -3.35 7.42 4.03
N GLY A 53 -3.41 8.68 3.59
CA GLY A 53 -2.29 9.38 2.98
C GLY A 53 -2.13 9.12 1.47
N GLU A 54 -0.91 9.28 0.97
CA GLU A 54 -0.56 9.13 -0.44
C GLU A 54 0.77 8.39 -0.59
N VAL A 55 0.80 7.40 -1.49
CA VAL A 55 2.03 6.75 -1.94
C VAL A 55 2.24 7.06 -3.41
N ARG A 56 3.48 7.36 -3.80
CA ARG A 56 3.87 7.67 -5.18
C ARG A 56 4.74 6.55 -5.73
N LEU A 57 4.36 6.02 -6.88
CA LEU A 57 5.26 5.18 -7.67
C LEU A 57 6.14 6.11 -8.51
N LEU A 58 7.44 6.07 -8.24
CA LEU A 58 8.43 6.93 -8.88
C LEU A 58 9.29 6.13 -9.86
N ARG A 59 9.61 6.73 -11.00
CA ARG A 59 10.72 6.31 -11.85
C ARG A 59 11.86 7.31 -11.68
N ARG A 60 13.06 6.80 -11.42
CA ARG A 60 14.30 7.59 -11.40
C ARG A 60 15.04 7.40 -12.71
N SER A 61 15.40 8.49 -13.39
CA SER A 61 16.30 8.47 -14.54
C SER A 61 17.76 8.39 -14.09
N ARG A 62 18.66 8.15 -15.04
CA ARG A 62 20.11 7.98 -14.77
C ARG A 62 20.76 9.26 -14.22
N ASP A 63 20.21 10.42 -14.56
CA ASP A 63 20.61 11.74 -14.08
C ASP A 63 19.96 12.12 -12.72
N GLY A 64 19.16 11.23 -12.13
CA GLY A 64 18.55 11.43 -10.82
C GLY A 64 17.20 12.14 -10.83
N ALA A 65 16.67 12.55 -11.99
CA ALA A 65 15.34 13.13 -12.05
C ALA A 65 14.26 12.09 -11.68
N GLU A 66 13.24 12.54 -10.94
CA GLU A 66 12.11 11.71 -10.53
C GLU A 66 10.86 12.04 -11.34
N THR A 67 10.22 11.01 -11.89
CA THR A 67 8.90 11.12 -12.53
C THR A 67 7.89 10.31 -11.73
N VAL A 68 6.77 10.94 -11.36
CA VAL A 68 5.64 10.25 -10.73
C VAL A 68 4.87 9.49 -11.81
N LEU A 69 4.84 8.16 -11.72
CA LEU A 69 4.07 7.32 -12.63
C LEU A 69 2.63 7.10 -12.15
N GLN A 70 2.44 6.98 -10.83
CA GLN A 70 1.15 6.75 -10.21
C GLN A 70 1.10 7.38 -8.81
N ARG A 71 -0.08 7.87 -8.43
CA ARG A 71 -0.41 8.22 -7.04
C ARG A 71 -1.50 7.28 -6.56
N SER A 72 -1.27 6.62 -5.43
CA SER A 72 -2.27 5.79 -4.75
C SER A 72 -2.66 6.46 -3.43
N ARG A 73 -3.96 6.56 -3.18
CA ARG A 73 -4.55 7.15 -1.97
C ARG A 73 -5.53 6.17 -1.33
N GLY A 74 -5.96 6.47 -0.10
CA GLY A 74 -7.15 5.88 0.49
C GLY A 74 -8.38 6.41 -0.23
N GLY A 75 -9.08 5.54 -0.97
CA GLY A 75 -10.08 5.88 -1.98
C GLY A 75 -10.06 4.82 -3.05
#